data_AF-A0A1H3DQ39-F1
#
_entry.id   AF-A0A1H3DQ39-F1
#
_cell.length_a   1.000
_cell.length_b   1.000
_cell.length_c   1.000
_cell.angle_alpha   90.00
_cell.angle_beta   90.00
_cell.angle_gamma   90.00
#
_symmetry.space_group_name_H-M   'P 1'
#
loop_
_entity.id
_entity.type
_entity.pdbx_description
1 polymer ?
#
loop_
_entity_poly.entity_id
_entity_poly.type
_entity_poly.pdbx_seq_one_letter_code
_entity_poly.pdbx_strand_id
1 'polypeptide(L)'
;MDATGQIEAAEADGRKVAIRTSQGQAFSFAVGKAEASRAVAAITRLSSGAPDPSVDAGLDSARAASDANEAAWDAVPIAGSATKNRVNRATWRLLRAAAYDGEVPLFIITGDDGTGVLAGFTDRCMIIKAGLVTSALAGSFGGSRQTTFHYSQITGVEYNSGLMLGVLEILTASYNGTANKDPWRGITAGRNKDANNPEALSNTLPLAKVGYQNAQGHINELRRLVSTSKQVQVTVQSPASSDGGGNLASELSKLAELRQQGLLDDVEFAEAKKAVLAKFS
;
A
#
# COMPACT_ATOMS: atom_id res chain seq x y z
N MET A 1 0.10 -44.76 -8.16
CA MET A 1 0.10 -45.09 -9.58
C MET A 1 1.03 -44.10 -10.26
N ASP A 2 2.18 -44.60 -10.68
CA ASP A 2 3.29 -43.84 -11.26
C ASP A 2 2.89 -43.38 -12.67
N ALA A 3 2.76 -42.07 -12.89
CA ALA A 3 2.40 -41.49 -14.19
C ALA A 3 3.63 -41.18 -15.07
N THR A 4 4.82 -41.50 -14.58
CA THR A 4 6.15 -41.13 -15.13
C THR A 4 6.58 -41.91 -16.38
N GLY A 5 5.68 -42.65 -17.04
CA GLY A 5 6.03 -43.53 -18.16
C GLY A 5 5.13 -43.47 -19.40
N GLN A 6 4.35 -42.40 -19.58
CA GLN A 6 3.31 -42.38 -20.62
C GLN A 6 3.59 -41.53 -21.86
N ILE A 7 4.63 -40.70 -21.93
CA ILE A 7 4.84 -39.82 -23.08
C ILE A 7 5.94 -40.39 -23.98
N GLU A 8 5.63 -40.61 -25.26
CA GLU A 8 6.54 -41.20 -26.24
C GLU A 8 7.20 -40.13 -27.13
N ALA A 9 6.45 -39.09 -27.50
CA ALA A 9 6.95 -38.00 -28.33
C ALA A 9 6.21 -36.69 -28.04
N ALA A 10 6.92 -35.58 -28.19
CA ALA A 10 6.35 -34.24 -28.20
C ALA A 10 6.95 -33.40 -29.33
N GLU A 11 6.11 -32.70 -30.06
CA GLU A 11 6.51 -31.95 -31.26
C GLU A 11 5.82 -30.59 -31.27
N ALA A 12 6.53 -29.55 -31.74
CA ALA A 12 5.97 -28.22 -31.91
C ALA A 12 5.82 -27.89 -33.39
N ASP A 13 4.62 -27.45 -33.77
CA ASP A 13 4.33 -26.86 -35.07
C ASP A 13 3.77 -25.45 -34.88
N GLY A 14 4.66 -24.46 -35.00
CA GLY A 14 4.34 -23.04 -34.83
C GLY A 14 3.84 -22.69 -33.42
N ARG A 15 2.51 -22.64 -33.26
CA ARG A 15 1.83 -22.34 -31.99
C ARG A 15 1.14 -23.57 -31.38
N LYS A 16 1.28 -24.75 -31.98
CA LYS A 16 0.73 -25.99 -31.46
C LYS A 16 1.84 -26.87 -30.92
N VAL A 17 1.54 -27.52 -29.80
CA VAL A 17 2.34 -28.62 -29.24
C VAL A 17 1.49 -29.87 -29.31
N ALA A 18 2.03 -30.93 -29.91
CA ALA A 18 1.43 -32.24 -29.98
C ALA A 18 2.18 -33.20 -29.06
N ILE A 19 1.44 -34.01 -28.30
CA ILE A 19 1.98 -35.05 -27.41
C ILE A 19 1.39 -36.38 -27.84
N ARG A 20 2.24 -37.40 -27.98
CA ARG A 20 1.82 -38.80 -28.17
C ARG A 20 2.17 -39.62 -26.94
N THR A 21 1.22 -40.42 -26.47
CA THR A 21 1.44 -41.33 -25.35
C THR A 21 1.81 -42.74 -25.80
N SER A 22 2.42 -43.52 -24.91
CA SER A 22 2.74 -44.94 -25.13
C SER A 22 1.50 -45.84 -25.33
N GLN A 23 0.30 -45.32 -25.01
CA GLN A 23 -0.98 -45.97 -25.29
C GLN A 23 -1.58 -45.54 -26.65
N GLY A 24 -0.83 -44.78 -27.46
CA GLY A 24 -1.26 -44.30 -28.77
C GLY A 24 -2.22 -43.10 -28.73
N GLN A 25 -2.46 -42.50 -27.56
CA GLN A 25 -3.32 -41.31 -27.44
C GLN A 25 -2.53 -40.08 -27.90
N ALA A 26 -3.19 -39.19 -28.65
CA ALA A 26 -2.61 -37.95 -29.12
C ALA A 26 -3.39 -36.76 -28.56
N PHE A 27 -2.67 -35.81 -27.96
CA PHE A 27 -3.23 -34.57 -27.43
C PHE A 27 -2.52 -33.40 -28.11
N SER A 28 -3.25 -32.33 -28.41
CA SER A 28 -2.64 -31.11 -28.91
C SER A 28 -3.24 -29.88 -28.24
N PHE A 29 -2.40 -28.91 -27.93
CA PHE A 29 -2.83 -27.64 -27.36
C PHE A 29 -2.04 -26.48 -27.98
N ALA A 30 -2.63 -25.29 -27.92
CA ALA A 30 -2.01 -24.08 -28.43
C ALA A 30 -1.22 -23.37 -27.32
N VAL A 31 -0.07 -22.81 -27.67
CA VAL A 31 0.81 -22.01 -26.80
C VAL A 31 1.36 -20.82 -27.56
N GLY A 32 1.95 -19.85 -26.85
CA GLY A 32 2.67 -18.76 -27.48
C GLY A 32 3.81 -19.28 -28.36
N LYS A 33 4.11 -18.59 -29.47
CA LYS A 33 5.18 -18.99 -30.40
C LYS A 33 6.56 -19.07 -29.69
N ALA A 34 6.80 -18.23 -28.70
CA ALA A 34 8.02 -18.24 -27.88
C ALA A 34 8.04 -19.33 -26.79
N GLU A 35 6.92 -20.03 -26.59
CA GLU A 35 6.71 -21.01 -25.53
C GLU A 35 6.63 -22.44 -26.07
N ALA A 36 6.31 -22.64 -27.36
CA ALA A 36 6.19 -23.95 -28.00
C ALA A 36 7.45 -24.82 -27.82
N SER A 37 8.64 -24.26 -28.05
CA SER A 37 9.90 -24.98 -27.86
C SER A 37 10.18 -25.29 -26.38
N ARG A 38 9.74 -24.43 -25.45
CA ARG A 38 9.90 -24.67 -24.00
C ARG A 38 8.95 -25.76 -23.52
N ALA A 39 7.72 -25.76 -24.01
CA ALA A 39 6.73 -26.78 -23.71
C ALA A 39 7.19 -28.16 -24.19
N VAL A 40 7.64 -28.30 -25.45
CA VAL A 40 8.22 -29.56 -25.95
C VAL A 40 9.42 -29.99 -25.11
N ALA A 41 10.35 -29.08 -24.82
CA ALA A 41 11.51 -29.41 -24.00
C ALA A 41 11.15 -29.83 -22.57
N ALA A 42 10.08 -29.29 -21.98
CA ALA A 42 9.59 -29.71 -20.66
C ALA A 42 8.90 -31.08 -20.73
N ILE A 43 8.13 -31.34 -21.78
CA ILE A 43 7.43 -32.62 -21.99
C ILE A 43 8.42 -33.76 -22.24
N THR A 44 9.40 -33.55 -23.11
CA THR A 44 10.47 -34.52 -23.39
C THR A 44 11.35 -34.79 -22.15
N ARG A 45 11.45 -33.82 -21.23
CA ARG A 45 12.12 -33.99 -19.93
C ARG A 45 11.27 -34.81 -18.95
N LEU A 46 9.97 -34.54 -18.88
CA LEU A 46 9.04 -35.33 -18.07
C LEU A 46 8.99 -36.80 -18.53
N SER A 47 9.13 -37.06 -19.84
CA SER A 47 9.14 -38.42 -20.40
C SER A 47 10.43 -39.19 -20.14
N SER A 48 11.56 -38.53 -19.88
CA SER A 48 12.84 -39.20 -19.63
C SER A 48 13.05 -39.60 -18.17
N GLY A 49 12.15 -39.21 -17.26
CA GLY A 49 12.22 -39.53 -15.83
C GLY A 49 13.41 -38.91 -15.10
N ALA A 50 14.19 -38.06 -15.76
CA ALA A 50 15.33 -37.38 -15.16
C ALA A 50 14.87 -36.07 -14.49
N PRO A 51 14.92 -35.95 -13.15
CA PRO A 51 14.66 -34.67 -12.50
C PRO A 51 15.71 -33.65 -12.96
N ASP A 52 15.24 -32.51 -13.45
CA ASP A 52 16.11 -31.37 -13.78
C ASP A 52 16.34 -30.59 -12.48
N PRO A 53 17.55 -30.66 -11.89
CA PRO A 53 17.81 -30.02 -10.61
C PRO A 53 17.60 -28.50 -10.64
N SER A 54 17.62 -27.87 -11.82
CA SER A 54 17.30 -26.44 -11.95
C SER A 54 15.81 -26.15 -11.89
N VAL A 55 14.95 -27.06 -12.36
CA VAL A 55 13.49 -26.95 -12.25
C VAL A 55 13.05 -27.24 -10.83
N ASP A 56 13.60 -28.27 -10.20
CA ASP A 56 13.31 -28.59 -8.80
C ASP A 56 13.76 -27.46 -7.87
N ALA A 57 14.98 -26.93 -8.06
CA ALA A 57 15.45 -25.76 -7.32
C ALA A 57 14.57 -24.51 -7.56
N GLY A 58 14.04 -24.34 -8.77
CA GLY A 58 13.10 -23.26 -9.09
C GLY A 58 11.76 -23.43 -8.38
N LEU A 59 11.20 -24.64 -8.37
CA LEU A 59 9.95 -24.97 -7.69
C LEU A 59 10.08 -24.84 -6.16
N ASP A 60 11.19 -25.31 -5.59
CA ASP A 60 11.45 -25.20 -4.15
C ASP A 60 11.69 -23.75 -3.74
N SER A 61 12.37 -22.95 -4.57
CA SER A 61 12.49 -21.50 -4.36
C SER A 61 11.14 -20.80 -4.42
N ALA A 62 10.26 -21.18 -5.37
CA ALA A 62 8.92 -20.62 -5.49
C ALA A 62 8.03 -21.01 -4.30
N ARG A 63 8.12 -22.26 -3.81
CA ARG A 63 7.44 -22.71 -2.59
C ARG A 63 7.94 -21.96 -1.37
N ALA A 64 9.25 -21.85 -1.18
CA ALA A 64 9.83 -21.10 -0.08
C ALA A 64 9.41 -19.62 -0.09
N ALA A 65 9.36 -18.99 -1.26
CA ALA A 65 8.86 -17.63 -1.40
C ALA A 65 7.35 -17.51 -1.06
N SER A 66 6.54 -18.47 -1.52
CA SER A 66 5.11 -18.54 -1.19
C SER A 66 4.88 -18.73 0.31
N ASP A 67 5.63 -19.62 0.95
CA ASP A 67 5.53 -19.92 2.38
C ASP A 67 5.98 -18.72 3.22
N ALA A 68 7.07 -18.05 2.81
CA ALA A 68 7.54 -16.82 3.46
C ALA A 68 6.51 -15.69 3.34
N ASN A 69 5.87 -15.53 2.18
CA ASN A 69 4.80 -14.56 2.00
C ASN A 69 3.60 -14.88 2.89
N GLU A 70 3.18 -16.15 2.97
CA GLU A 70 2.07 -16.54 3.84
C GLU A 70 2.39 -16.32 5.32
N ALA A 71 3.61 -16.63 5.74
CA ALA A 71 4.09 -16.34 7.09
C ALA A 71 4.10 -14.83 7.39
N ALA A 72 4.45 -13.99 6.42
CA ALA A 72 4.41 -12.54 6.57
C ALA A 72 2.96 -12.02 6.76
N TRP A 73 2.00 -12.53 5.98
CA TRP A 73 0.58 -12.24 6.16
C TRP A 73 0.05 -12.69 7.52
N ASP A 74 0.54 -13.82 8.01
CA ASP A 74 0.21 -14.33 9.34
C ASP A 74 0.83 -13.53 10.50
N ALA A 75 1.97 -12.89 10.25
CA ALA A 75 2.67 -12.08 11.25
C ALA A 75 2.10 -10.66 11.40
N VAL A 76 1.17 -10.24 10.53
CA VAL A 76 0.59 -8.89 10.56
C VAL A 76 -0.06 -8.62 11.93
N PRO A 77 0.37 -7.58 12.68
CA PRO A 77 -0.18 -7.28 13.98
C PRO A 77 -1.62 -6.77 13.85
N ILE A 78 -2.50 -7.28 14.72
CA ILE A 78 -3.93 -6.95 14.72
C ILE A 78 -4.34 -6.44 16.10
N ALA A 79 -5.02 -5.28 16.12
CA ALA A 79 -5.63 -4.72 17.31
C ALA A 79 -7.07 -4.24 17.03
N GLY A 80 -7.67 -3.53 18.00
CA GLY A 80 -9.03 -3.01 17.90
C GLY A 80 -10.02 -3.76 18.79
N SER A 81 -11.25 -3.93 18.30
CA SER A 81 -12.33 -4.61 19.05
C SER A 81 -12.08 -6.12 19.24
N ALA A 82 -11.17 -6.71 18.44
CA ALA A 82 -11.01 -8.15 18.41
C ALA A 82 -9.59 -8.66 18.07
N THR A 83 -9.34 -9.91 18.47
CA THR A 83 -8.15 -10.72 18.16
C THR A 83 -8.18 -11.28 16.72
N LYS A 84 -7.06 -11.85 16.24
CA LYS A 84 -6.80 -12.32 14.86
C LYS A 84 -7.95 -13.13 14.21
N ASN A 85 -8.75 -13.84 15.00
CA ASN A 85 -9.88 -14.67 14.55
C ASN A 85 -11.10 -13.90 14.00
N ARG A 86 -11.12 -12.55 14.05
CA ARG A 86 -12.25 -11.76 13.54
C ARG A 86 -12.05 -11.10 12.17
N VAL A 87 -10.86 -11.18 11.57
CA VAL A 87 -10.70 -10.80 10.16
C VAL A 87 -11.20 -11.95 9.29
N ASN A 88 -12.37 -11.76 8.66
CA ASN A 88 -12.99 -12.81 7.89
C ASN A 88 -12.26 -13.08 6.56
N ARG A 89 -12.52 -14.26 5.96
CA ARG A 89 -11.88 -14.69 4.70
C ARG A 89 -12.11 -13.71 3.54
N ALA A 90 -13.27 -13.06 3.48
CA ALA A 90 -13.57 -12.10 2.42
C ALA A 90 -12.70 -10.84 2.57
N THR A 91 -12.52 -10.35 3.79
CA THR A 91 -11.62 -9.22 4.10
C THR A 91 -10.18 -9.56 3.75
N TRP A 92 -9.67 -10.74 4.14
CA TRP A 92 -8.32 -11.18 3.76
C TRP A 92 -8.12 -11.25 2.25
N ARG A 93 -9.11 -11.78 1.52
CA ARG A 93 -9.07 -11.84 0.06
C ARG A 93 -8.98 -10.43 -0.56
N LEU A 94 -9.74 -9.48 -0.04
CA LEU A 94 -9.73 -8.09 -0.54
C LEU A 94 -8.40 -7.39 -0.22
N LEU A 95 -7.85 -7.59 0.98
CA LEU A 95 -6.53 -7.06 1.35
C LEU A 95 -5.44 -7.59 0.42
N ARG A 96 -5.40 -8.91 0.19
CA ARG A 96 -4.41 -9.53 -0.70
C ARG A 96 -4.56 -9.08 -2.16
N ALA A 97 -5.79 -8.90 -2.63
CA ALA A 97 -6.05 -8.39 -3.98
C ALA A 97 -5.67 -6.91 -4.16
N ALA A 98 -5.56 -6.15 -3.08
CA ALA A 98 -5.23 -4.72 -3.10
C ALA A 98 -3.76 -4.42 -2.74
N ALA A 99 -3.03 -5.41 -2.24
CA ALA A 99 -1.61 -5.32 -1.97
C ALA A 99 -0.81 -5.42 -3.28
N TYR A 100 0.30 -4.70 -3.35
CA TYR A 100 1.30 -4.90 -4.40
C TYR A 100 2.04 -6.23 -4.21
N ASP A 101 2.84 -6.62 -5.20
CA ASP A 101 3.59 -7.86 -5.15
C ASP A 101 4.58 -7.87 -3.96
N GLY A 102 4.51 -8.93 -3.14
CA GLY A 102 5.26 -9.04 -1.89
C GLY A 102 4.89 -8.05 -0.78
N GLU A 103 3.86 -7.22 -0.97
CA GLU A 103 3.42 -6.25 0.04
C GLU A 103 2.49 -6.89 1.07
N VAL A 104 2.71 -6.57 2.35
CA VAL A 104 1.81 -6.92 3.46
C VAL A 104 1.47 -5.66 4.27
N PRO A 105 0.29 -5.59 4.91
CA PRO A 105 -0.03 -4.50 5.82
C PRO A 105 0.97 -4.46 7.00
N LEU A 106 1.31 -3.25 7.43
CA LEU A 106 2.09 -3.02 8.65
C LEU A 106 1.29 -3.34 9.91
N PHE A 107 -0.03 -3.13 9.87
CA PHE A 107 -0.96 -3.46 10.95
C PHE A 107 -2.41 -3.48 10.45
N ILE A 108 -3.29 -4.10 11.24
CA ILE A 108 -4.74 -4.10 11.04
C ILE A 108 -5.45 -3.67 12.33
N ILE A 109 -6.42 -2.76 12.20
CA ILE A 109 -7.35 -2.37 13.26
C ILE A 109 -8.72 -2.93 12.90
N THR A 110 -9.27 -3.76 13.78
CA THR A 110 -10.61 -4.33 13.64
C THR A 110 -11.65 -3.40 14.26
N GLY A 111 -12.69 -3.08 13.48
CA GLY A 111 -13.88 -2.39 14.00
C GLY A 111 -14.73 -3.31 14.87
N ASP A 112 -15.70 -2.75 15.56
CA ASP A 112 -16.62 -3.51 16.42
C ASP A 112 -17.47 -4.47 15.59
N ASP A 113 -17.80 -5.65 16.14
CA ASP A 113 -18.76 -6.63 15.61
C ASP A 113 -18.67 -6.93 14.10
N GLY A 114 -17.46 -6.85 13.55
CA GLY A 114 -17.23 -7.13 12.13
C GLY A 114 -17.67 -6.00 11.19
N THR A 115 -17.85 -4.78 11.69
CA THR A 115 -18.20 -3.58 10.89
C THR A 115 -17.14 -3.21 9.85
N GLY A 116 -15.93 -3.76 9.97
CA GLY A 116 -14.87 -3.65 8.98
C GLY A 116 -13.49 -3.74 9.59
N VAL A 117 -12.49 -3.43 8.78
CA VAL A 117 -11.10 -3.27 9.21
C VAL A 117 -10.49 -2.02 8.61
N LEU A 118 -9.51 -1.44 9.30
CA LEU A 118 -8.53 -0.52 8.73
C LEU A 118 -7.19 -1.24 8.63
N ALA A 119 -6.58 -1.26 7.45
CA ALA A 119 -5.23 -1.78 7.24
C ALA A 119 -4.28 -0.65 6.87
N GLY A 120 -3.15 -0.55 7.57
CA GLY A 120 -2.09 0.42 7.26
C GLY A 120 -1.00 -0.23 6.41
N PHE A 121 -0.66 0.37 5.28
CA PHE A 121 0.51 0.01 4.45
C PHE A 121 1.59 1.10 4.59
N THR A 122 2.66 1.00 3.81
CA THR A 122 3.78 1.95 3.86
C THR A 122 3.42 3.34 3.31
N ASP A 123 2.52 3.41 2.31
CA ASP A 123 2.17 4.64 1.57
C ASP A 123 0.69 5.04 1.67
N ARG A 124 -0.17 4.14 2.15
CA ARG A 124 -1.62 4.29 2.20
C ARG A 124 -2.22 3.51 3.35
N CYS A 125 -3.43 3.87 3.76
CA CYS A 125 -4.28 2.98 4.54
C CYS A 125 -5.55 2.66 3.76
N MET A 126 -6.22 1.59 4.18
CA MET A 126 -7.44 1.11 3.57
C MET A 126 -8.50 0.85 4.63
N ILE A 127 -9.75 1.20 4.36
CA ILE A 127 -10.91 0.74 5.14
C ILE A 127 -11.68 -0.26 4.28
N ILE A 128 -11.89 -1.46 4.82
CA ILE A 128 -12.62 -2.55 4.16
C ILE A 128 -13.79 -2.99 5.03
N LYS A 129 -14.98 -2.97 4.43
CA LYS A 129 -16.24 -3.43 5.00
C LYS A 129 -16.76 -4.57 4.14
N ALA A 130 -16.54 -5.80 4.59
CA ALA A 130 -16.86 -7.01 3.81
C ALA A 130 -17.46 -8.11 4.68
N GLY A 131 -18.49 -8.80 4.17
CA GLY A 131 -19.21 -9.89 4.86
C GLY A 131 -20.72 -9.67 4.81
N LEU A 132 -21.54 -10.73 4.90
CA LEU A 132 -23.00 -10.67 4.69
C LEU A 132 -23.72 -9.67 5.63
N VAL A 133 -23.30 -9.63 6.89
CA VAL A 133 -23.85 -8.70 7.91
C VAL A 133 -23.32 -7.28 7.66
N THR A 134 -22.02 -7.15 7.47
CA THR A 134 -21.36 -5.87 7.18
C THR A 134 -21.86 -5.23 5.89
N SER A 135 -22.16 -6.02 4.87
CA SER A 135 -22.63 -5.56 3.57
C SER A 135 -24.14 -5.30 3.56
N ALA A 136 -24.91 -5.98 4.41
CA ALA A 136 -26.30 -5.59 4.71
C ALA A 136 -26.35 -4.25 5.47
N LEU A 137 -25.48 -4.03 6.46
CA LEU A 137 -25.39 -2.79 7.25
C LEU A 137 -24.78 -1.63 6.46
N ALA A 138 -23.78 -1.90 5.61
CA ALA A 138 -23.17 -0.91 4.73
C ALA A 138 -23.99 -0.65 3.44
N GLY A 139 -25.20 -1.20 3.31
CA GLY A 139 -26.09 -0.95 2.17
C GLY A 139 -25.61 -1.51 0.82
N SER A 140 -24.67 -2.44 0.83
CA SER A 140 -24.06 -3.06 -0.35
C SER A 140 -24.45 -4.54 -0.45
N PHE A 141 -25.74 -4.86 -0.41
CA PHE A 141 -26.26 -6.24 -0.33
C PHE A 141 -25.53 -7.20 -1.31
N GLY A 142 -24.69 -8.12 -0.78
CA GLY A 142 -23.89 -9.07 -1.57
C GLY A 142 -22.51 -8.59 -2.06
N GLY A 143 -22.14 -7.32 -1.83
CA GLY A 143 -20.85 -6.73 -2.19
C GLY A 143 -19.94 -6.43 -0.99
N SER A 144 -18.84 -5.74 -1.26
CA SER A 144 -17.94 -5.17 -0.26
C SER A 144 -17.74 -3.68 -0.54
N ARG A 145 -17.44 -2.91 0.51
CA ARG A 145 -16.92 -1.55 0.38
C ARG A 145 -15.45 -1.56 0.74
N GLN A 146 -14.63 -1.01 -0.15
CA GLN A 146 -13.20 -0.84 0.03
C GLN A 146 -12.85 0.59 -0.36
N THR A 147 -12.10 1.28 0.48
CA THR A 147 -11.64 2.63 0.20
C THR A 147 -10.19 2.76 0.61
N THR A 148 -9.38 3.34 -0.27
CA THR A 148 -7.95 3.54 -0.08
C THR A 148 -7.68 5.03 0.12
N PHE A 149 -6.85 5.35 1.10
CA PHE A 149 -6.45 6.71 1.45
C PHE A 149 -4.93 6.81 1.40
N HIS A 150 -4.39 7.52 0.41
CA HIS A 150 -2.96 7.82 0.36
C HIS A 150 -2.60 8.82 1.47
N TYR A 151 -1.51 8.57 2.18
CA TYR A 151 -1.14 9.37 3.35
C TYR A 151 -0.96 10.86 3.05
N SER A 152 -0.48 11.19 1.84
CA SER A 152 -0.33 12.56 1.36
C SER A 152 -1.66 13.32 1.24
N GLN A 153 -2.78 12.62 1.12
CA GLN A 153 -4.12 13.19 0.97
C GLN A 153 -4.92 13.22 2.28
N ILE A 154 -4.44 12.53 3.32
CA ILE A 154 -5.12 12.48 4.63
C ILE A 154 -4.85 13.78 5.37
N THR A 155 -5.87 14.56 5.67
CA THR A 155 -5.74 15.81 6.45
C THR A 155 -5.69 15.54 7.95
N GLY A 156 -6.35 14.49 8.43
CA GLY A 156 -6.40 14.11 9.84
C GLY A 156 -6.84 12.66 10.08
N VAL A 157 -6.53 12.17 11.28
CA VAL A 157 -6.99 10.86 11.79
C VAL A 157 -7.60 11.10 13.17
N GLU A 158 -8.93 11.06 13.23
CA GLU A 158 -9.71 11.48 14.39
C GLU A 158 -10.46 10.31 15.01
N TYR A 159 -10.69 10.38 16.32
CA TYR A 159 -11.54 9.44 17.03
C TYR A 159 -12.64 10.22 17.72
N ASN A 160 -13.85 10.12 17.18
CA ASN A 160 -15.04 10.76 17.72
C ASN A 160 -15.76 9.76 18.61
N SER A 161 -15.91 10.07 19.90
CA SER A 161 -16.57 9.16 20.85
C SER A 161 -17.59 9.85 21.73
N GLY A 162 -18.69 9.13 21.98
CA GLY A 162 -19.60 9.38 23.09
C GLY A 162 -19.18 8.57 24.32
N LEU A 163 -20.09 8.42 25.30
CA LEU A 163 -19.82 7.69 26.55
C LEU A 163 -19.45 6.20 26.35
N MET A 164 -19.94 5.53 25.28
CA MET A 164 -19.72 4.09 25.07
C MET A 164 -19.25 3.69 23.65
N LEU A 165 -19.81 4.26 22.58
CA LEU A 165 -19.34 3.97 21.21
C LEU A 165 -18.51 5.14 20.66
N GLY A 166 -17.64 4.80 19.72
CA GLY A 166 -16.86 5.76 18.96
C GLY A 166 -16.63 5.34 17.52
N VAL A 167 -16.04 6.25 16.77
CA VAL A 167 -15.76 6.09 15.35
C VAL A 167 -14.34 6.61 15.12
N LEU A 168 -13.50 5.76 14.53
CA LEU A 168 -12.22 6.18 13.98
C LEU A 168 -12.47 6.69 12.56
N GLU A 169 -12.05 7.93 12.28
CA GLU A 169 -12.32 8.62 11.03
C GLU A 169 -11.03 9.05 10.33
N ILE A 170 -10.99 8.82 9.02
CA ILE A 170 -9.95 9.31 8.12
C ILE A 170 -10.49 10.56 7.44
N LEU A 171 -9.81 11.68 7.63
CA LEU A 171 -10.21 12.95 7.03
C LEU A 171 -9.37 13.21 5.77
N THR A 172 -10.02 13.70 4.72
CA THR A 172 -9.38 14.14 3.47
C THR A 172 -10.11 15.39 2.97
N ALA A 173 -9.63 16.04 1.91
CA ALA A 173 -10.36 17.17 1.32
C ALA A 173 -11.80 16.82 0.86
N SER A 174 -12.06 15.56 0.48
CA SER A 174 -13.38 15.07 0.08
C SER A 174 -14.20 14.51 1.24
N TYR A 175 -13.54 14.18 2.35
CA TYR A 175 -14.14 13.73 3.60
C TYR A 175 -13.75 14.73 4.68
N ASN A 176 -14.34 15.92 4.62
CA ASN A 176 -14.21 16.88 5.70
C ASN A 176 -14.90 16.29 6.93
N GLY A 177 -14.18 16.25 8.05
CA GLY A 177 -14.73 15.83 9.33
C GLY A 177 -16.09 16.49 9.51
N THR A 178 -17.08 15.72 9.97
CA THR A 178 -18.45 16.16 10.12
C THR A 178 -18.52 17.33 11.09
N ALA A 179 -18.19 18.53 10.64
CA ALA A 179 -18.29 19.75 11.41
C ALA A 179 -19.75 19.86 11.87
N ASN A 180 -19.98 19.59 13.16
CA ASN A 180 -21.27 19.65 13.86
C ASN A 180 -22.35 18.61 13.50
N LYS A 181 -22.02 17.38 13.12
CA LYS A 181 -23.05 16.31 13.08
C LYS A 181 -22.66 15.15 13.96
N ASP A 182 -23.10 15.24 15.20
CA ASP A 182 -23.15 14.15 16.16
C ASP A 182 -23.64 12.86 15.43
N PRO A 183 -22.78 11.83 15.23
CA PRO A 183 -23.16 10.62 14.51
C PRO A 183 -24.36 9.92 15.16
N TRP A 184 -24.67 10.27 16.41
CA TRP A 184 -25.80 9.81 17.20
C TRP A 184 -27.14 10.48 16.86
N ARG A 185 -27.15 11.66 16.24
CA ARG A 185 -28.39 12.35 15.87
C ARG A 185 -29.22 11.60 14.82
N GLY A 186 -28.62 10.66 14.09
CA GLY A 186 -29.28 9.84 13.07
C GLY A 186 -29.76 8.45 13.55
N ILE A 187 -29.44 8.02 14.77
CA ILE A 187 -29.85 6.67 15.23
C ILE A 187 -31.37 6.57 15.44
N THR A 188 -32.06 7.70 15.62
CA THR A 188 -33.52 7.78 15.76
C THR A 188 -34.25 8.14 14.46
N ALA A 189 -33.54 8.45 13.37
CA ALA A 189 -34.14 8.75 12.08
C ALA A 189 -34.06 7.54 11.14
N GLY A 190 -35.10 7.36 10.31
CA GLY A 190 -35.28 6.14 9.53
C GLY A 190 -34.09 5.81 8.60
N ARG A 191 -33.76 4.51 8.50
CA ARG A 191 -32.60 3.89 7.80
C ARG A 191 -32.26 4.38 6.39
N ASN A 192 -33.11 5.20 5.77
CA ASN A 192 -32.98 5.64 4.38
C ASN A 192 -32.83 7.17 4.21
N LYS A 193 -32.69 7.93 5.31
CA LYS A 193 -32.56 9.41 5.27
C LYS A 193 -31.25 9.97 5.83
N ASP A 194 -30.42 9.18 6.49
CA ASP A 194 -29.20 9.69 7.13
C ASP A 194 -27.93 9.37 6.36
N ALA A 195 -27.38 10.41 5.73
CA ALA A 195 -26.02 10.46 5.20
C ALA A 195 -24.92 10.41 6.30
N ASN A 196 -25.29 10.13 7.56
CA ASN A 196 -24.41 10.23 8.73
C ASN A 196 -24.21 8.90 9.47
N ASN A 197 -24.68 7.76 8.96
CA ASN A 197 -24.43 6.47 9.60
C ASN A 197 -22.94 6.07 9.43
N PRO A 198 -22.15 5.98 10.52
CA PRO A 198 -20.74 5.60 10.44
C PRO A 198 -20.49 4.22 9.82
N GLU A 199 -21.44 3.30 9.85
CA GLU A 199 -21.30 1.99 9.19
C GLU A 199 -21.33 2.12 7.67
N ALA A 200 -22.09 3.08 7.14
CA ALA A 200 -22.30 3.28 5.71
C ALA A 200 -21.24 4.20 5.05
N LEU A 201 -20.51 5.00 5.83
CA LEU A 201 -19.49 5.92 5.34
C LEU A 201 -18.18 5.18 5.00
N SER A 202 -17.49 5.59 3.94
CA SER A 202 -16.26 4.90 3.49
C SER A 202 -15.01 5.24 4.32
N ASN A 203 -15.01 6.37 5.01
CA ASN A 203 -13.86 6.92 5.72
C ASN A 203 -13.88 6.65 7.23
N THR A 204 -14.84 5.83 7.69
CA THR A 204 -15.10 5.57 9.11
C THR A 204 -14.92 4.10 9.44
N LEU A 205 -14.46 3.84 10.66
CA LEU A 205 -14.43 2.52 11.27
C LEU A 205 -15.08 2.62 12.66
N PRO A 206 -16.30 2.09 12.84
CA PRO A 206 -16.93 1.99 14.16
C PRO A 206 -16.01 1.21 15.11
N LEU A 207 -15.68 1.83 16.24
CA LEU A 207 -14.70 1.32 17.19
C LEU A 207 -15.02 1.82 18.59
N ALA A 208 -15.39 0.94 19.50
CA ALA A 208 -15.70 1.27 20.87
C ALA A 208 -14.44 1.72 21.60
N LYS A 209 -14.62 2.40 22.74
CA LYS A 209 -13.51 2.98 23.51
C LYS A 209 -12.44 1.95 23.89
N VAL A 210 -12.84 0.73 24.25
CA VAL A 210 -11.91 -0.37 24.57
C VAL A 210 -11.12 -0.78 23.33
N GLY A 211 -11.78 -0.91 22.17
CA GLY A 211 -11.11 -1.21 20.92
C GLY A 211 -10.13 -0.11 20.50
N TYR A 212 -10.51 1.16 20.67
CA TYR A 212 -9.64 2.31 20.43
C TYR A 212 -8.39 2.28 21.32
N GLN A 213 -8.57 2.01 22.61
CA GLN A 213 -7.45 1.89 23.57
C GLN A 213 -6.50 0.75 23.17
N ASN A 214 -7.03 -0.40 22.79
CA ASN A 214 -6.23 -1.53 22.32
C ASN A 214 -5.48 -1.21 21.01
N ALA A 215 -6.09 -0.42 20.13
CA ALA A 215 -5.50 -0.02 18.85
C ALA A 215 -4.60 1.23 18.93
N GLN A 216 -4.44 1.85 20.10
CA GLN A 216 -3.82 3.16 20.23
C GLN A 216 -2.40 3.21 19.64
N GLY A 217 -1.61 2.15 19.81
CA GLY A 217 -0.27 2.05 19.20
C GLY A 217 -0.30 2.12 17.68
N HIS A 218 -1.20 1.38 17.04
CA HIS A 218 -1.37 1.39 15.58
C HIS A 218 -1.97 2.70 15.06
N ILE A 219 -2.89 3.32 15.81
CA ILE A 219 -3.45 4.63 15.46
C ILE A 219 -2.36 5.73 15.51
N ASN A 220 -1.47 5.67 16.50
CA ASN A 220 -0.34 6.58 16.59
C ASN A 220 0.65 6.35 15.43
N GLU A 221 0.91 5.09 15.07
CA GLU A 221 1.74 4.77 13.91
C GLU A 221 1.12 5.27 12.60
N LEU A 222 -0.20 5.12 12.43
CA LEU A 222 -0.92 5.70 11.29
C LEU A 222 -0.73 7.21 11.21
N ARG A 223 -0.88 7.93 12.34
CA ARG A 223 -0.66 9.38 12.41
C ARG A 223 0.78 9.75 12.07
N ARG A 224 1.76 8.95 12.50
CA ARG A 224 3.17 9.12 12.16
C ARG A 224 3.41 8.94 10.66
N LEU A 225 2.84 7.90 10.04
CA LEU A 225 2.95 7.68 8.60
C LEU A 225 2.33 8.84 7.79
N VAL A 226 1.17 9.33 8.22
CA VAL A 226 0.53 10.53 7.64
C VAL A 226 1.43 11.76 7.77
N SER A 227 1.98 12.03 8.95
CA SER A 227 2.85 13.20 9.14
C SER A 227 4.15 13.10 8.34
N THR A 228 4.79 11.93 8.31
CA THR A 228 6.00 11.68 7.50
C THR A 228 5.73 11.90 6.02
N SER A 229 4.58 11.49 5.49
CA SER A 229 4.25 11.70 4.07
C SER A 229 4.13 13.16 3.64
N LYS A 230 3.95 14.08 4.60
CA LYS A 230 3.77 15.53 4.38
C LYS A 230 5.03 16.33 4.65
N GLN A 231 6.06 15.72 5.24
CA GLN A 231 7.33 16.40 5.44
C GLN A 231 7.98 16.62 4.08
N VAL A 232 7.92 17.87 3.60
CA VAL A 232 8.72 18.31 2.46
C VAL A 232 10.18 18.12 2.87
N GLN A 233 10.88 17.18 2.21
CA GLN A 233 12.33 17.12 2.30
C GLN A 233 12.88 18.35 1.57
N VAL A 234 12.93 19.48 2.27
CA VAL A 234 13.73 20.61 1.82
C VAL A 234 15.17 20.18 2.03
N THR A 235 15.79 19.67 0.98
CA THR A 235 17.25 19.52 0.93
C THR A 235 17.82 20.93 0.95
N VAL A 236 18.00 21.49 2.14
CA VAL A 236 18.85 22.66 2.32
C VAL A 236 20.24 22.15 1.99
N GLN A 237 20.72 22.39 0.77
CA GLN A 237 22.14 22.37 0.49
C GLN A 237 22.75 23.36 1.48
N SER A 238 23.28 22.84 2.57
CA SER A 238 24.07 23.63 3.51
C SER A 238 25.21 24.21 2.69
N PRO A 239 25.35 25.55 2.55
CA PRO A 239 26.52 26.10 1.92
C PRO A 239 27.71 25.58 2.72
N ALA A 240 28.68 24.97 2.02
CA ALA A 240 29.92 24.53 2.63
C ALA A 240 30.45 25.66 3.52
N SER A 241 30.75 25.34 4.77
CA SER A 241 31.31 26.25 5.75
C SER A 241 32.49 26.99 5.12
N SER A 242 32.27 28.23 4.68
CA SER A 242 33.37 29.10 4.32
C SER A 242 34.00 29.56 5.62
N ASP A 243 35.23 29.10 5.87
CA ASP A 243 36.10 29.54 6.95
C ASP A 243 35.95 31.03 7.22
N GLY A 244 35.84 31.37 8.50
CA GLY A 244 35.59 32.71 9.02
C GLY A 244 36.74 33.68 8.79
N GLY A 245 36.89 34.11 7.55
CA GLY A 245 37.81 35.16 7.13
C GLY A 245 37.50 35.57 5.70
N GLY A 246 36.35 36.26 5.51
CA GLY A 246 35.97 36.78 4.20
C GLY A 246 37.02 37.74 3.69
N ASN A 247 37.89 37.28 2.78
CA ASN A 247 38.79 38.17 2.06
C ASN A 247 37.97 38.93 1.00
N LEU A 248 38.43 40.13 0.62
CA LEU A 248 37.76 40.98 -0.37
C LEU A 248 37.38 40.21 -1.65
N ALA A 249 38.27 39.34 -2.14
CA ALA A 249 38.03 38.56 -3.35
C ALA A 249 36.83 37.60 -3.21
N SER A 250 36.66 36.97 -2.06
CA SER A 250 35.56 36.05 -1.78
C SER A 250 34.21 36.76 -1.68
N GLU A 251 34.17 37.97 -1.11
CA GLU A 251 32.93 38.76 -1.07
C GLU A 251 32.56 39.29 -2.47
N LEU A 252 33.55 39.70 -3.27
CA LEU A 252 33.32 40.14 -4.66
C LEU A 252 32.85 38.99 -5.57
N SER A 253 33.40 37.77 -5.41
CA SER A 253 32.96 36.59 -6.16
C SER A 253 31.51 36.23 -5.84
N LYS A 254 31.10 36.27 -4.56
CA LYS A 254 29.70 36.01 -4.16
C LYS A 254 28.73 37.01 -4.78
N LEU A 255 29.08 38.30 -4.82
CA LEU A 255 28.24 39.31 -5.48
C LEU A 255 28.09 39.03 -6.99
N ALA A 256 29.15 38.57 -7.65
CA ALA A 256 29.12 38.27 -9.07
C ALA A 256 28.23 37.05 -9.38
N GLU A 257 28.30 36.02 -8.54
CA GLU A 257 27.43 34.84 -8.61
C GLU A 257 25.96 35.20 -8.44
N LEU A 258 25.62 36.05 -7.46
CA LEU A 258 24.25 36.49 -7.23
C LEU A 258 23.68 37.29 -8.40
N ARG A 259 24.50 38.15 -9.03
CA ARG A 259 24.11 38.85 -10.27
C ARG A 259 23.90 37.87 -11.42
N GLN A 260 24.78 36.89 -11.60
CA GLN A 260 24.66 35.88 -12.65
C GLN A 260 23.41 35.01 -12.49
N GLN A 261 22.99 34.77 -11.25
CA GLN A 261 21.74 34.07 -10.91
C GLN A 261 20.49 34.95 -11.09
N GLY A 262 20.64 36.23 -11.44
CA GLY A 262 19.53 37.19 -11.59
C GLY A 262 18.88 37.59 -10.27
N LEU A 263 19.57 37.35 -9.14
CA LEU A 263 19.09 37.72 -7.79
C LEU A 263 19.44 39.16 -7.42
N LEU A 264 20.41 39.76 -8.12
CA LEU A 264 20.74 41.18 -8.05
C LEU A 264 20.69 41.76 -9.46
N ASP A 265 20.09 42.93 -9.59
CA ASP A 265 20.22 43.71 -10.81
C ASP A 265 21.57 44.45 -10.88
N ASP A 266 21.83 45.10 -12.01
CA ASP A 266 23.10 45.78 -12.27
C ASP A 266 23.36 46.96 -11.34
N VAL A 267 22.30 47.61 -10.84
CA VAL A 267 22.38 48.76 -9.94
C VAL A 267 22.68 48.27 -8.52
N GLU A 268 21.92 47.28 -8.04
CA GLU A 268 22.10 46.66 -6.74
C GLU A 268 23.50 46.02 -6.61
N PHE A 269 23.98 45.36 -7.67
CA PHE A 269 25.32 44.81 -7.71
C PHE A 269 26.40 45.91 -7.59
N ALA A 270 26.23 47.04 -8.27
CA ALA A 270 27.19 48.14 -8.23
C ALA A 270 27.28 48.78 -6.84
N GLU A 271 26.13 48.98 -6.18
CA GLU A 271 26.06 49.52 -4.81
C GLU A 271 26.66 48.55 -3.79
N ALA A 272 26.31 47.27 -3.86
CA ALA A 272 26.84 46.25 -2.97
C ALA A 272 28.36 46.08 -3.15
N LYS A 273 28.86 46.10 -4.40
CA LYS A 273 30.30 46.05 -4.69
C LYS A 273 31.05 47.23 -4.08
N LYS A 274 30.47 48.43 -4.15
CA LYS A 274 31.07 49.64 -3.56
C LYS A 274 31.11 49.56 -2.04
N ALA A 275 30.05 49.07 -1.40
CA ALA A 275 29.99 48.86 0.04
C ALA A 275 31.03 47.85 0.52
N VAL A 276 31.19 46.74 -0.20
CA VAL A 276 32.22 45.73 0.08
C VAL A 276 33.62 46.34 -0.07
N LEU A 277 33.92 47.07 -1.15
CA LEU A 277 35.23 47.71 -1.30
C LEU A 277 35.52 48.70 -0.17
N ALA A 278 34.54 49.49 0.26
CA ALA A 278 34.68 50.44 1.37
C ALA A 278 34.94 49.75 2.73
N LYS A 279 34.42 48.53 2.93
CA LYS A 279 34.65 47.74 4.15
C LYS A 279 36.08 47.20 4.27
N PHE A 280 36.79 47.07 3.15
CA PHE A 280 38.17 46.56 3.07
C PHE A 280 39.20 47.63 2.64
N SER A 281 38.78 48.90 2.57
CA SER A 281 39.65 50.07 2.34
C SER A 281 40.03 50.69 3.68
#